data_AF-A0A087TBH4-F1
#
_entry.id   AF-A0A087TBH4-F1
#
_cell.length_a   1.000
_cell.length_b   1.000
_cell.length_c   1.000
_cell.angle_alpha   90.00
_cell.angle_beta   90.00
_cell.angle_gamma   90.00
#
_symmetry.space_group_name_H-M   'P 1'
#
loop_
_entity.id
_entity.type
_entity.pdbx_description
1 polymer ?
#
loop_
_entity_poly.entity_id
_entity_poly.type
_entity_poly.pdbx_seq_one_letter_code
_entity_poly.pdbx_strand_id
1 'polypeptide(L)'
;MPKEISISKFASTDPQSCDTFVVLPPGTALNCVVFGKNSDRPKGEVLEVVYFPAENHPAGSKVQCTYIAVDQAEHTHAVILSKPAWMWGAEMGANDAGVCIGNEAVWTKLNGPGDTEEKLLGMDLVRLGLERSNSAKEAVEIISSLLEEHGQGGPCSDSIPDFTYHNSFLIADSKEAWVLETAGNLWAAEHITSGCRNISNCLTIGT
;
A
#
# COMPACT_ATOMS: atom_id res chain seq x y z
N MET A 1 1.03 13.42 -53.91
CA MET A 1 1.11 13.54 -52.44
C MET A 1 0.08 12.58 -51.84
N PRO A 2 0.48 11.45 -51.24
CA PRO A 2 -0.45 10.59 -50.52
C PRO A 2 -0.77 11.22 -49.17
N LYS A 3 -2.06 11.20 -48.80
CA LYS A 3 -2.56 11.66 -47.50
C LYS A 3 -1.94 10.81 -46.39
N GLU A 4 -1.29 11.46 -45.42
CA GLU A 4 -0.88 10.82 -44.17
C GLU A 4 -2.12 10.23 -43.48
N ILE A 5 -2.07 8.92 -43.25
CA ILE A 5 -3.03 8.22 -42.41
C ILE A 5 -2.64 8.55 -40.97
N SER A 6 -3.50 9.30 -40.30
CA SER A 6 -3.42 9.57 -38.86
C SER A 6 -3.37 8.25 -38.10
N ILE A 7 -2.26 8.01 -37.40
CA ILE A 7 -2.13 6.88 -36.48
C ILE A 7 -2.96 7.24 -35.25
N SER A 8 -4.20 6.75 -35.21
CA SER A 8 -5.00 6.73 -33.99
C SER A 8 -4.20 6.00 -32.91
N LYS A 9 -3.85 6.70 -31.83
CA LYS A 9 -3.32 6.10 -30.61
C LYS A 9 -4.32 5.05 -30.14
N PHE A 10 -3.99 3.78 -30.35
CA PHE A 10 -4.65 2.68 -29.65
C PHE A 10 -4.32 2.85 -28.18
N ALA A 11 -5.28 3.36 -27.39
CA ALA A 11 -5.27 3.10 -25.96
C ALA A 11 -5.36 1.57 -25.81
N SER A 12 -4.42 0.96 -25.09
CA SER A 12 -4.49 -0.47 -24.82
C SER A 12 -5.83 -0.79 -24.17
N THR A 13 -6.55 -1.77 -24.71
CA THR A 13 -7.79 -2.30 -24.12
C THR A 13 -7.52 -3.22 -22.93
N ASP A 14 -6.25 -3.43 -22.60
CA ASP A 14 -5.86 -4.26 -21.47
C ASP A 14 -6.14 -3.50 -20.17
N PRO A 15 -6.77 -4.15 -19.17
CA PRO A 15 -6.97 -3.55 -17.86
C PRO A 15 -5.60 -3.19 -17.25
N GLN A 16 -5.46 -1.94 -16.84
CA GLN A 16 -4.33 -1.46 -16.04
C GLN A 16 -4.85 -1.34 -14.61
N SER A 17 -4.47 -2.29 -13.77
CA SER A 17 -4.92 -2.37 -12.39
C SER A 17 -3.85 -3.06 -11.54
N CYS A 18 -3.70 -2.61 -10.29
CA CYS A 18 -3.21 -3.44 -9.21
C CYS A 18 -4.29 -4.45 -8.81
N ASP A 19 -3.87 -5.68 -8.54
CA ASP A 19 -4.67 -6.64 -7.80
C ASP A 19 -3.83 -7.21 -6.66
N THR A 20 -4.45 -7.35 -5.50
CA THR A 20 -3.88 -8.08 -4.36
C THR A 20 -4.87 -9.14 -3.92
N PHE A 21 -4.37 -10.34 -3.61
CA PHE A 21 -5.18 -11.43 -3.09
C PHE A 21 -4.51 -12.13 -1.92
N VAL A 22 -5.34 -12.73 -1.08
CA VAL A 22 -4.95 -13.65 -0.01
C VAL A 22 -5.80 -14.91 -0.08
N VAL A 23 -5.16 -16.05 0.16
CA VAL A 23 -5.82 -17.34 0.37
C VAL A 23 -5.38 -17.87 1.73
N LEU A 24 -6.34 -18.06 2.64
CA LEU A 24 -6.11 -18.61 3.96
C LEU A 24 -6.22 -20.13 3.95
N PRO A 25 -5.58 -20.84 4.91
CA PRO A 25 -5.83 -22.26 5.13
C PRO A 25 -7.33 -22.58 5.30
N PRO A 26 -7.83 -23.73 4.79
CA PRO A 26 -7.11 -24.77 4.07
C PRO A 26 -7.08 -24.59 2.55
N GLY A 27 -7.24 -23.36 2.05
CA GLY A 27 -7.42 -23.07 0.61
C GLY A 27 -6.18 -23.26 -0.27
N THR A 28 -5.04 -23.64 0.30
CA THR A 28 -3.76 -23.80 -0.43
C THR A 28 -3.21 -25.22 -0.25
N ALA A 29 -2.45 -25.70 -1.24
CA ALA A 29 -1.95 -27.08 -1.27
C ALA A 29 -1.07 -27.46 -0.07
N LEU A 30 -0.41 -26.47 0.57
CA LEU A 30 0.45 -26.66 1.74
C LEU A 30 -0.21 -26.20 3.04
N ASN A 31 -1.50 -25.90 3.02
CA ASN A 31 -2.24 -25.40 4.20
C ASN A 31 -1.56 -24.17 4.85
N CYS A 32 -0.99 -23.31 4.01
CA CYS A 32 -0.35 -22.05 4.39
C CYS A 32 -1.12 -20.85 3.84
N VAL A 33 -0.83 -19.66 4.36
CA VAL A 33 -1.33 -18.42 3.78
C VAL A 33 -0.53 -18.10 2.51
N VAL A 34 -1.22 -17.79 1.42
CA VAL A 34 -0.61 -17.27 0.19
C VAL A 34 -1.12 -15.85 -0.01
N PHE A 35 -0.19 -14.91 -0.11
CA PHE A 35 -0.44 -13.50 -0.40
C PHE A 35 0.26 -13.14 -1.72
N GLY A 36 -0.43 -12.44 -2.61
CA GLY A 36 0.13 -12.02 -3.88
C GLY A 36 -0.40 -10.65 -4.29
N LYS A 37 0.49 -9.82 -4.86
CA LYS A 37 0.17 -8.50 -5.41
C LYS A 37 0.90 -8.28 -6.73
N ASN A 38 0.22 -7.69 -7.70
CA ASN A 38 0.86 -6.98 -8.81
C ASN A 38 0.74 -5.46 -8.63
N SER A 39 1.71 -4.72 -9.15
CA SER A 39 1.73 -3.25 -9.07
C SER A 39 1.73 -2.65 -10.47
N ASP A 40 0.84 -1.69 -10.74
CA ASP A 40 0.60 -1.06 -12.05
C ASP A 40 1.24 0.32 -12.18
N ARG A 41 2.48 0.43 -11.70
CA ARG A 41 3.24 1.68 -11.68
C ARG A 41 3.49 2.29 -13.06
N PRO A 42 3.73 3.62 -13.13
CA PRO A 42 4.06 4.30 -14.38
C PRO A 42 5.18 3.63 -15.17
N LYS A 43 5.04 3.60 -16.50
CA LYS A 43 6.02 3.01 -17.40
C LYS A 43 7.40 3.67 -17.22
N GLY A 44 8.41 2.84 -16.95
CA GLY A 44 9.80 3.28 -16.79
C GLY A 44 10.17 3.69 -15.37
N GLU A 45 9.21 3.69 -14.43
CA GLU A 45 9.51 3.83 -13.00
C GLU A 45 10.31 2.60 -12.53
N VAL A 46 11.45 2.84 -11.89
CA VAL A 46 12.33 1.77 -11.40
C VAL A 46 11.71 1.17 -10.14
N LEU A 47 11.53 -0.15 -10.15
CA LEU A 47 11.11 -0.92 -8.98
C LEU A 47 12.30 -1.66 -8.37
N GLU A 48 12.42 -1.59 -7.05
CA GLU A 48 13.47 -2.23 -6.27
C GLU A 48 12.87 -3.26 -5.32
N VAL A 49 13.60 -4.36 -5.12
CA VAL A 49 13.37 -5.29 -4.01
C VAL A 49 14.50 -5.10 -3.01
N VAL A 50 14.16 -4.59 -1.82
CA VAL A 50 15.14 -4.17 -0.81
C VAL A 50 14.85 -4.79 0.53
N TYR A 51 15.90 -5.05 1.30
CA TYR A 51 15.83 -5.57 2.66
C TYR A 51 16.36 -4.51 3.63
N PHE A 52 15.62 -4.27 4.70
CA PHE A 52 16.04 -3.47 5.84
C PHE A 52 16.06 -4.36 7.09
N PRO A 53 17.19 -4.40 7.84
CA PRO A 53 17.25 -5.17 9.08
C PRO A 53 16.42 -4.49 10.18
N ALA A 54 16.05 -5.28 11.19
CA ALA A 54 15.43 -4.78 12.40
C ALA A 54 16.39 -3.81 13.12
N GLU A 55 15.86 -2.72 13.68
CA GLU A 55 16.66 -1.67 14.31
C GLU A 55 15.99 -1.15 15.58
N ASN A 56 16.81 -0.66 16.52
CA ASN A 56 16.33 0.10 17.68
C ASN A 56 16.66 1.57 17.48
N HIS A 57 15.71 2.44 17.77
CA HIS A 57 15.85 3.88 17.58
C HIS A 57 15.75 4.61 18.93
N PRO A 58 16.41 5.77 19.09
CA PRO A 58 16.28 6.58 20.30
C PRO A 58 14.83 6.99 20.55
N ALA A 59 14.39 6.96 21.82
CA ALA A 59 13.07 7.43 22.22
C ALA A 59 12.84 8.89 21.80
N GLY A 60 11.67 9.18 21.21
CA GLY A 60 11.31 10.50 20.71
C GLY A 60 12.02 10.93 19.43
N SER A 61 12.76 10.02 18.77
CA SER A 61 13.30 10.29 17.44
C SER A 61 12.20 10.35 16.38
N LYS A 62 12.55 10.88 15.20
CA LYS A 62 11.66 10.97 14.04
C LYS A 62 12.25 10.21 12.86
N VAL A 63 11.39 9.77 11.96
CA VAL A 63 11.76 9.17 10.67
C VAL A 63 11.22 10.05 9.54
N GLN A 64 12.08 10.36 8.57
CA GLN A 64 11.67 11.03 7.34
C GLN A 64 11.08 9.98 6.40
N CYS A 65 9.78 10.08 6.14
CA CYS A 65 9.08 9.30 5.12
C CYS A 65 9.24 9.97 3.74
N THR A 66 8.37 9.68 2.77
CA THR A 66 8.52 10.21 1.42
C THR A 66 8.46 11.74 1.40
N TYR A 67 7.48 12.34 2.07
CA TYR A 67 7.33 13.80 2.12
C TYR A 67 7.51 14.40 3.51
N ILE A 68 6.92 13.78 4.54
CA ILE A 68 6.92 14.33 5.90
C ILE A 68 7.72 13.47 6.87
N ALA A 69 8.11 14.07 8.00
CA ALA A 69 8.69 13.34 9.13
C ALA A 69 7.61 13.02 10.17
N VAL A 70 7.60 11.77 10.65
CA VAL A 70 6.70 11.30 11.72
C VAL A 70 7.50 10.78 12.91
N ASP A 71 6.83 10.54 14.03
CA ASP A 71 7.46 9.94 15.20
C ASP A 71 7.93 8.51 14.87
N GLN A 72 9.15 8.20 15.28
CA GLN A 72 9.76 6.90 15.04
C GLN A 72 9.42 5.93 16.19
N ALA A 73 9.17 4.67 15.83
CA ALA A 73 9.02 3.58 16.80
C ALA A 73 10.37 3.26 17.45
N GLU A 74 10.39 2.93 18.74
CA GLU A 74 11.64 2.56 19.44
C GLU A 74 12.28 1.29 18.86
N HIS A 75 11.47 0.40 18.29
CA HIS A 75 11.91 -0.80 17.60
C HIS A 75 11.18 -0.94 16.26
N THR A 76 11.92 -1.35 15.23
CA THR A 76 11.37 -1.72 13.93
C THR A 76 11.72 -3.16 13.58
N HIS A 77 10.75 -3.88 13.01
CA HIS A 77 10.93 -5.21 12.45
C HIS A 77 11.82 -5.19 11.21
N ALA A 78 12.53 -6.29 10.94
CA ALA A 78 13.19 -6.45 9.65
C ALA A 78 12.13 -6.59 8.56
N VAL A 79 12.33 -5.94 7.41
CA VAL A 79 11.37 -5.94 6.30
C VAL A 79 12.04 -6.23 4.97
N ILE A 80 11.34 -6.96 4.11
CA ILE A 80 11.62 -7.01 2.67
C ILE A 80 10.50 -6.29 1.92
N LEU A 81 10.87 -5.36 1.06
CA LEU A 81 9.95 -4.43 0.40
C LEU A 81 10.10 -4.49 -1.12
N SER A 82 8.99 -4.33 -1.83
CA SER A 82 8.95 -3.97 -3.25
C SER A 82 8.47 -2.53 -3.38
N LYS A 83 9.32 -1.63 -3.92
CA LYS A 83 9.05 -0.19 -3.93
C LYS A 83 9.54 0.51 -5.21
N PRO A 84 8.89 1.61 -5.63
CA PRO A 84 9.49 2.59 -6.53
C PRO A 84 10.78 3.16 -5.96
N ALA A 85 11.82 3.32 -6.77
CA ALA A 85 13.16 3.73 -6.30
C ALA A 85 13.18 5.09 -5.60
N TRP A 86 12.34 6.03 -6.03
CA TRP A 86 12.34 7.42 -5.58
C TRP A 86 11.71 7.67 -4.20
N MET A 87 10.80 6.79 -3.76
CA MET A 87 10.03 6.99 -2.52
C MET A 87 10.65 6.25 -1.33
N TRP A 88 10.27 6.64 -0.11
CA TRP A 88 10.71 5.96 1.12
C TRP A 88 9.86 4.72 1.43
N GLY A 89 8.55 4.81 1.18
CA GLY A 89 7.57 3.74 1.40
C GLY A 89 7.69 2.56 0.43
N ALA A 90 6.66 1.71 0.41
CA ALA A 90 6.59 0.52 -0.44
C ALA A 90 5.18 0.22 -0.95
N GLU A 91 5.10 -0.45 -2.09
CA GLU A 91 3.84 -0.95 -2.67
C GLU A 91 3.40 -2.26 -2.02
N MET A 92 4.36 -3.04 -1.53
CA MET A 92 4.14 -4.25 -0.76
C MET A 92 5.40 -4.67 -0.03
N GLY A 93 5.22 -5.55 0.96
CA GLY A 93 6.33 -6.21 1.61
C GLY A 93 5.90 -7.24 2.64
N ALA A 94 6.88 -7.80 3.32
CA ALA A 94 6.69 -8.67 4.46
C ALA A 94 7.72 -8.37 5.56
N ASN A 95 7.35 -8.60 6.81
CA ASN A 95 8.25 -8.43 7.95
C ASN A 95 8.65 -9.77 8.59
N ASP A 96 9.60 -9.72 9.53
CA ASP A 96 10.10 -10.89 10.27
C ASP A 96 9.11 -11.45 11.32
N ALA A 97 8.01 -10.76 11.61
CA ALA A 97 6.89 -11.25 12.39
C ALA A 97 5.86 -12.03 11.54
N GLY A 98 6.04 -12.10 10.22
CA GLY A 98 5.16 -12.83 9.32
C GLY A 98 3.93 -12.05 8.86
N VAL A 99 3.97 -10.72 8.95
CA VAL A 99 2.94 -9.81 8.40
C VAL A 99 3.31 -9.46 6.95
N CYS A 100 2.32 -9.53 6.06
CA CYS A 100 2.39 -9.07 4.67
C CYS A 100 1.39 -7.93 4.46
N ILE A 101 1.79 -6.89 3.72
CA ILE A 101 0.92 -5.76 3.38
C ILE A 101 1.12 -5.42 1.90
N GLY A 102 0.03 -5.07 1.22
CA GLY A 102 0.01 -4.47 -0.11
C GLY A 102 -1.11 -3.44 -0.23
N ASN A 103 -0.94 -2.43 -1.09
CA ASN A 103 -1.93 -1.38 -1.31
C ASN A 103 -2.35 -1.17 -2.77
N GLU A 104 -3.52 -0.57 -2.94
CA GLU A 104 -4.14 -0.23 -4.21
C GLU A 104 -4.55 1.23 -4.21
N ALA A 105 -4.36 1.89 -5.36
CA ALA A 105 -4.94 3.21 -5.60
C ALA A 105 -6.46 3.11 -5.72
N VAL A 106 -7.19 3.92 -4.94
CA VAL A 106 -8.63 4.08 -5.04
C VAL A 106 -9.01 5.56 -5.16
N TRP A 107 -10.04 5.84 -5.97
CA TRP A 107 -10.60 7.18 -6.14
C TRP A 107 -11.98 7.25 -5.53
N THR A 108 -12.07 7.92 -4.40
CA THR A 108 -13.26 8.12 -3.58
C THR A 108 -13.94 9.46 -3.90
N LYS A 109 -15.15 9.65 -3.38
CA LYS A 109 -15.86 10.93 -3.48
C LYS A 109 -15.23 12.05 -2.65
N LEU A 110 -14.31 11.71 -1.73
CA LEU A 110 -13.61 12.67 -0.90
C LEU A 110 -12.29 13.13 -1.52
N ASN A 111 -11.89 12.57 -2.66
CA ASN A 111 -10.74 13.10 -3.38
C ASN A 111 -10.99 14.54 -3.84
N GLY A 112 -9.95 15.35 -3.82
CA GLY A 112 -10.03 16.77 -4.17
C GLY A 112 -8.68 17.47 -4.19
N PRO A 113 -8.67 18.80 -4.39
CA PRO A 113 -7.43 19.58 -4.54
C PRO A 113 -6.47 19.50 -3.34
N GLY A 114 -6.97 19.13 -2.15
CA GLY A 114 -6.15 18.93 -0.96
C GLY A 114 -5.31 17.63 -0.97
N ASP A 115 -5.58 16.70 -1.90
CA ASP A 115 -4.81 15.45 -1.99
C ASP A 115 -3.40 15.67 -2.55
N THR A 116 -3.10 16.82 -3.16
CA THR A 116 -1.73 17.18 -3.58
C THR A 116 -0.89 17.74 -2.43
N GLU A 117 -1.49 18.02 -1.28
CA GLU A 117 -0.76 18.41 -0.07
C GLU A 117 0.09 17.25 0.43
N GLU A 118 1.38 17.50 0.56
CA GLU A 118 2.37 16.54 1.04
C GLU A 118 2.05 16.04 2.46
N LYS A 119 1.70 14.76 2.57
CA LYS A 119 1.41 14.03 3.82
C LYS A 119 2.07 12.66 3.75
N LEU A 120 1.61 11.69 4.55
CA LEU A 120 1.98 10.29 4.32
C LEU A 120 1.35 9.80 3.01
N LEU A 121 2.15 9.14 2.19
CA LEU A 121 1.61 8.34 1.09
C LEU A 121 1.05 7.03 1.64
N GLY A 122 0.12 6.42 0.90
CA GLY A 122 -0.30 5.04 1.19
C GLY A 122 0.87 4.07 1.26
N MET A 123 1.86 4.25 0.39
CA MET A 123 3.08 3.43 0.38
C MET A 123 3.95 3.67 1.62
N ASP A 124 3.93 4.88 2.20
CA ASP A 124 4.59 5.13 3.49
C ASP A 124 3.86 4.36 4.61
N LEU A 125 2.53 4.36 4.59
CA LEU A 125 1.70 3.61 5.53
C LEU A 125 1.95 2.09 5.43
N VAL A 126 2.14 1.53 4.23
CA VAL A 126 2.54 0.12 4.05
C VAL A 126 3.83 -0.18 4.81
N ARG A 127 4.87 0.63 4.60
CA ARG A 127 6.18 0.41 5.24
C ARG A 127 6.11 0.61 6.75
N LEU A 128 5.46 1.68 7.21
CA LEU A 128 5.28 1.96 8.64
C LEU A 128 4.49 0.83 9.32
N GLY A 129 3.44 0.32 8.69
CA GLY A 129 2.68 -0.82 9.17
C GLY A 129 3.55 -2.08 9.29
N LEU A 130 4.36 -2.39 8.27
CA LEU A 130 5.27 -3.54 8.29
C LEU A 130 6.37 -3.42 9.35
N GLU A 131 7.00 -2.25 9.46
CA GLU A 131 8.09 -2.04 10.42
C GLU A 131 7.61 -2.06 11.88
N ARG A 132 6.33 -1.80 12.15
CA ARG A 132 5.83 -1.57 13.51
C ARG A 132 4.86 -2.63 14.04
N SER A 133 4.46 -3.62 13.24
CA SER A 133 3.43 -4.60 13.62
C SER A 133 3.94 -6.02 13.79
N ASN A 134 3.38 -6.74 14.78
CA ASN A 134 3.60 -8.16 15.03
C ASN A 134 2.46 -9.05 14.49
N SER A 135 1.37 -8.44 14.00
CA SER A 135 0.19 -9.15 13.47
C SER A 135 -0.56 -8.30 12.46
N ALA A 136 -1.41 -8.93 11.65
CA ALA A 136 -2.24 -8.24 10.66
C ALA A 136 -3.19 -7.23 11.33
N LYS A 137 -3.79 -7.60 12.47
CA LYS A 137 -4.65 -6.69 13.23
C LYS A 137 -3.88 -5.47 13.76
N GLU A 138 -2.69 -5.68 14.32
CA GLU A 138 -1.85 -4.56 14.83
C GLU A 138 -1.44 -3.62 13.68
N ALA A 139 -1.17 -4.15 12.48
CA ALA A 139 -0.92 -3.33 11.30
C ALA A 139 -2.11 -2.45 10.92
N VAL A 140 -3.35 -2.96 11.01
CA VAL A 140 -4.57 -2.16 10.81
C VAL A 140 -4.64 -1.01 11.82
N GLU A 141 -4.40 -1.30 13.11
CA GLU A 141 -4.43 -0.31 14.19
C GLU A 141 -3.36 0.77 14.01
N ILE A 142 -2.15 0.39 13.58
CA ILE A 142 -1.06 1.33 13.30
C ILE A 142 -1.35 2.20 12.09
N ILE A 143 -1.76 1.61 10.95
CA ILE A 143 -2.03 2.35 9.72
C ILE A 143 -3.19 3.33 9.92
N SER A 144 -4.28 2.89 10.56
CA SER A 144 -5.43 3.75 10.85
C SER A 144 -5.06 4.91 11.78
N SER A 145 -4.27 4.66 12.82
CA SER A 145 -3.81 5.71 13.75
C SER A 145 -2.91 6.75 13.05
N LEU A 146 -1.97 6.30 12.21
CA LEU A 146 -1.12 7.19 11.41
C LEU A 146 -1.92 8.01 10.40
N LEU A 147 -2.95 7.40 9.78
CA LEU A 147 -3.87 8.09 8.88
C LEU A 147 -4.67 9.16 9.61
N GLU A 148 -5.18 8.86 10.81
CA GLU A 148 -5.94 9.83 11.62
C GLU A 148 -5.08 11.02 12.06
N GLU A 149 -3.82 10.76 12.44
CA GLU A 149 -2.90 11.78 12.94
C GLU A 149 -2.31 12.65 11.82
N HIS A 150 -1.87 12.04 10.73
CA HIS A 150 -1.08 12.71 9.69
C HIS A 150 -1.84 12.88 8.36
N GLY A 151 -2.98 12.21 8.19
CA GLY A 151 -3.71 12.14 6.93
C GLY A 151 -2.95 11.35 5.86
N GLN A 152 -3.52 11.36 4.65
CA GLN A 152 -2.87 10.85 3.44
C GLN A 152 -2.92 11.89 2.33
N GLY A 153 -1.88 11.92 1.49
CA GLY A 153 -1.78 12.89 0.40
C GLY A 153 -0.35 13.11 -0.08
N GLY A 154 -0.24 13.80 -1.21
CA GLY A 154 0.98 14.09 -1.93
C GLY A 154 1.02 13.38 -3.30
N PRO A 155 1.83 13.88 -4.23
CA PRO A 155 2.03 13.22 -5.53
C PRO A 155 2.48 11.76 -5.35
N CYS A 156 1.80 10.84 -5.99
CA CYS A 156 2.12 9.41 -5.96
C CYS A 156 3.06 9.01 -7.11
N SER A 157 3.71 9.98 -7.77
CA SER A 157 4.68 9.79 -8.85
C SER A 157 5.70 10.92 -8.85
N ASP A 158 6.96 10.59 -9.13
CA ASP A 158 8.05 11.56 -9.30
C ASP A 158 8.01 12.33 -10.63
N SER A 159 7.14 11.90 -11.56
CA SER A 159 7.07 12.41 -12.93
C SER A 159 5.68 12.91 -13.32
N ILE A 160 4.64 12.62 -12.51
CA ILE A 160 3.27 13.07 -12.72
C ILE A 160 2.79 13.84 -11.48
N PRO A 161 2.94 15.17 -11.44
CA PRO A 161 2.73 15.98 -10.23
C PRO A 161 1.33 15.87 -9.60
N ASP A 162 0.29 15.73 -10.42
CA ASP A 162 -1.10 15.71 -9.95
C ASP A 162 -1.64 14.28 -9.76
N PHE A 163 -0.79 13.25 -9.88
CA PHE A 163 -1.22 11.87 -9.72
C PHE A 163 -1.41 11.55 -8.24
N THR A 164 -2.65 11.57 -7.76
CA THR A 164 -3.00 11.37 -6.35
C THR A 164 -4.15 10.36 -6.23
N TYR A 165 -4.21 9.65 -5.10
CA TYR A 165 -5.24 8.67 -4.79
C TYR A 165 -5.32 8.41 -3.27
N HIS A 166 -6.45 7.87 -2.82
CA HIS A 166 -6.55 7.24 -1.50
C HIS A 166 -6.22 5.74 -1.63
N ASN A 167 -6.21 5.01 -0.51
CA ASN A 167 -5.67 3.65 -0.50
C ASN A 167 -6.66 2.62 0.01
N SER A 168 -6.69 1.47 -0.65
CA SER A 168 -7.10 0.20 -0.07
C SER A 168 -5.85 -0.60 0.28
N PHE A 169 -5.90 -1.38 1.36
CA PHE A 169 -4.81 -2.22 1.83
C PHE A 169 -5.33 -3.63 2.06
N LEU A 170 -4.59 -4.64 1.60
CA LEU A 170 -4.76 -6.02 2.04
C LEU A 170 -3.59 -6.36 2.95
N ILE A 171 -3.93 -6.77 4.17
CA ILE A 171 -3.00 -7.05 5.25
C ILE A 171 -3.24 -8.50 5.66
N ALA A 172 -2.19 -9.31 5.80
CA ALA A 172 -2.32 -10.70 6.21
C ALA A 172 -1.18 -11.12 7.12
N ASP A 173 -1.47 -12.08 8.00
CA ASP A 173 -0.46 -12.83 8.73
C ASP A 173 -0.73 -14.33 8.59
N SER A 174 -0.06 -15.17 9.39
CA SER A 174 -0.22 -16.62 9.34
C SER A 174 -1.62 -17.15 9.71
N LYS A 175 -2.51 -16.33 10.27
CA LYS A 175 -3.80 -16.74 10.85
C LYS A 175 -4.99 -16.07 10.19
N GLU A 176 -4.86 -14.79 9.85
CA GLU A 176 -5.98 -13.96 9.41
C GLU A 176 -5.56 -12.96 8.34
N ALA A 177 -6.56 -12.32 7.73
CA ALA A 177 -6.36 -11.21 6.83
C ALA A 177 -7.36 -10.10 7.10
N TRP A 178 -7.02 -8.89 6.65
CA TRP A 178 -7.80 -7.69 6.81
C TRP A 178 -7.78 -6.89 5.52
N VAL A 179 -8.93 -6.37 5.13
CA VAL A 179 -9.02 -5.27 4.15
C VAL A 179 -9.18 -3.98 4.95
N LEU A 180 -8.35 -2.99 4.68
CA LEU A 180 -8.45 -1.65 5.24
C LEU A 180 -8.62 -0.65 4.08
N GLU A 181 -9.76 0.02 4.02
CA GLU A 181 -10.08 0.97 2.97
C GLU A 181 -10.21 2.38 3.52
N THR A 182 -9.68 3.36 2.78
CA THR A 182 -9.56 4.74 3.26
C THR A 182 -10.21 5.73 2.29
N ALA A 183 -10.74 6.84 2.84
CA ALA A 183 -11.31 7.96 2.10
C ALA A 183 -11.00 9.27 2.84
N GLY A 184 -10.01 10.03 2.37
CA GLY A 184 -9.43 11.13 3.15
C GLY A 184 -8.84 10.60 4.45
N ASN A 185 -9.32 11.09 5.59
CA ASN A 185 -8.91 10.56 6.91
C ASN A 185 -9.90 9.53 7.49
N LEU A 186 -10.96 9.18 6.75
CA LEU A 186 -11.90 8.14 7.15
C LEU A 186 -11.37 6.78 6.73
N TRP A 187 -11.70 5.75 7.51
CA TRP A 187 -11.33 4.37 7.19
C TRP A 187 -12.40 3.37 7.64
N ALA A 188 -12.39 2.20 7.00
CA ALA A 188 -13.18 1.03 7.39
C ALA A 188 -12.31 -0.23 7.25
N ALA A 189 -12.53 -1.22 8.12
CA ALA A 189 -11.79 -2.48 8.07
C ALA A 189 -12.74 -3.70 8.07
N GLU A 190 -12.41 -4.69 7.27
CA GLU A 190 -13.08 -5.98 7.19
C GLU A 190 -12.14 -7.09 7.69
N HIS A 191 -12.62 -7.96 8.57
CA HIS A 191 -11.85 -9.08 9.10
C HIS A 191 -12.17 -10.38 8.35
N ILE A 192 -11.14 -11.04 7.81
CA ILE A 192 -11.23 -12.27 7.05
C ILE A 192 -10.52 -13.39 7.81
N THR A 193 -11.29 -14.40 8.22
CA THR A 193 -10.81 -15.53 9.04
C THR A 193 -10.77 -16.86 8.27
N SER A 194 -11.30 -16.91 7.06
CA SER A 194 -11.30 -18.12 6.23
C SER A 194 -11.51 -17.79 4.75
N GLY A 195 -11.14 -18.74 3.88
CA GLY A 195 -11.37 -18.62 2.43
C GLY A 195 -10.33 -17.75 1.72
N CYS A 196 -10.77 -17.02 0.70
CA CYS A 196 -9.94 -16.08 -0.06
C CYS A 196 -10.58 -14.69 -0.09
N ARG A 197 -9.74 -13.67 -0.23
CA ARG A 197 -10.16 -12.27 -0.42
C ARG A 197 -9.21 -11.60 -1.40
N ASN A 198 -9.73 -10.73 -2.25
CA ASN A 198 -8.94 -9.91 -3.15
C ASN A 198 -9.44 -8.47 -3.16
N ILE A 199 -8.57 -7.55 -3.49
CA ILE A 199 -8.88 -6.14 -3.74
C ILE A 199 -8.20 -5.70 -5.03
N SER A 200 -8.82 -4.71 -5.68
CA SER A 200 -8.35 -4.07 -6.92
C SER A 200 -8.47 -2.56 -6.74
N ASN A 201 -8.36 -1.76 -7.82
CA ASN A 201 -8.48 -0.30 -7.76
C ASN A 201 -9.92 0.23 -7.55
N CYS A 202 -10.63 -0.31 -6.56
CA CYS A 202 -11.93 0.15 -6.12
C CYS A 202 -12.18 -0.17 -4.64
N LEU A 203 -13.12 0.54 -4.02
CA LEU A 203 -13.61 0.19 -2.69
C LEU A 203 -14.49 -1.06 -2.79
N THR A 204 -14.31 -1.98 -1.85
CA THR A 204 -14.92 -3.32 -1.83
C THR A 204 -15.62 -3.65 -0.53
N ILE A 205 -15.36 -2.91 0.56
CA ILE A 205 -16.09 -3.09 1.82
C ILE A 205 -17.52 -2.57 1.63
N GLY A 206 -18.47 -3.50 1.69
CA GLY A 206 -19.90 -3.24 1.57
C GLY A 206 -20.69 -3.70 2.80
N THR A 207 -22.00 -3.46 2.76
CA THR A 207 -22.98 -3.89 3.77
C THR A 207 -23.81 -5.07 3.31
#